data_AF-A0A7S1SDP5-F1
#
_entry.id   AF-A0A7S1SDP5-F1
#
_cell.length_a   1.000
_cell.length_b   1.000
_cell.length_c   1.000
_cell.angle_alpha   90.00
_cell.angle_beta   90.00
_cell.angle_gamma   90.00
#
_symmetry.space_group_name_H-M   'P 1'
#
loop_
_entity.id
_entity.type
_entity.pdbx_description
1 polymer ?
#
loop_
_entity_poly.entity_id
_entity_poly.type
_entity_poly.pdbx_seq_one_letter_code
_entity_poly.pdbx_strand_id
1 'polypeptide(L)'
;ENIYNGELTITVDDAESFVASSQETESSLKEGIAAALTGVEPGMVVILGVTVERRLAERDEEEPQGRLLSGNVKVEYEIDVPGEPPASLNAKSIENMGAAVKEGINHALVEHGLDKFAVQTINVEPPRVTTVVIRQIVMTKLGLPQDGLIDAAVTCTPLWVLSLLSITVMVFAAA
;
A
#
# COMPACT_ATOMS: atom_id res chain seq x y z
N GLU A 1 3.38 -13.04 -6.40
CA GLU A 1 3.61 -11.66 -5.94
C GLU A 1 2.59 -11.34 -4.87
N ASN A 2 2.97 -10.53 -3.88
CA ASN A 2 2.05 -10.04 -2.85
C ASN A 2 1.93 -8.54 -3.00
N ILE A 3 0.70 -8.10 -3.31
CA ILE A 3 0.38 -6.71 -3.56
C ILE A 3 -0.47 -6.20 -2.39
N TYR A 4 -0.01 -5.15 -1.74
CA TYR A 4 -0.72 -4.49 -0.63
C TYR A 4 -1.22 -3.14 -1.10
N ASN A 5 -2.53 -3.01 -1.23
CA ASN A 5 -3.19 -1.76 -1.60
C ASN A 5 -3.67 -1.06 -0.33
N GLY A 6 -3.30 0.20 -0.13
CA GLY A 6 -3.65 0.95 1.06
C GLY A 6 -3.99 2.41 0.76
N GLU A 7 -4.58 3.04 1.76
CA GLU A 7 -4.90 4.46 1.74
C GLU A 7 -4.37 5.10 3.02
N LEU A 8 -3.83 6.31 2.91
CA LEU A 8 -3.42 7.11 4.05
C LEU A 8 -3.96 8.54 3.88
N THR A 9 -4.44 9.11 4.97
CA THR A 9 -4.85 10.51 5.04
C THR A 9 -3.84 11.25 5.90
N ILE A 10 -3.15 12.24 5.32
CA ILE A 10 -2.23 13.12 6.02
C ILE A 10 -2.81 14.52 6.13
N THR A 11 -2.49 15.21 7.22
CA THR A 11 -2.81 16.63 7.37
C THR A 11 -1.52 17.42 7.25
N VAL A 12 -1.48 18.34 6.29
CA VAL A 12 -0.33 19.21 5.99
C VAL A 12 -0.77 20.66 5.95
N ASP A 13 0.17 21.56 6.23
CA ASP A 13 -0.02 22.97 6.00
C ASP A 13 0.01 23.24 4.48
N ASP A 14 -1.02 23.90 3.94
CA ASP A 14 -1.16 24.16 2.49
C ASP A 14 -1.16 22.89 1.60
N ALA A 15 -2.23 22.11 1.74
CA ALA A 15 -2.44 20.88 0.98
C ALA A 15 -2.44 21.07 -0.55
N GLU A 16 -2.88 22.23 -1.05
CA GLU A 16 -2.89 22.48 -2.50
C GLU A 16 -1.46 22.60 -3.05
N SER A 17 -0.58 23.32 -2.35
CA SER A 17 0.83 23.42 -2.73
C SER A 17 1.60 22.10 -2.54
N PHE A 18 1.19 21.28 -1.56
CA PHE A 18 1.76 19.95 -1.35
C PHE A 18 1.52 19.03 -2.56
N VAL A 19 0.28 18.97 -3.06
CA VAL A 19 -0.06 18.15 -4.25
C VAL A 19 0.54 18.75 -5.52
N ALA A 20 0.65 20.07 -5.61
CA ALA A 20 1.28 20.73 -6.75
C ALA A 20 2.79 20.40 -6.89
N SER A 21 3.47 20.08 -5.79
CA SER A 21 4.90 19.70 -5.75
C SER A 21 5.13 18.22 -6.09
N SER A 22 4.40 17.71 -7.09
CA SER A 22 4.11 16.28 -7.27
C SER A 22 5.32 15.33 -7.26
N GLN A 23 6.46 15.69 -7.86
CA GLN A 23 7.59 14.76 -7.98
C GLN A 23 8.37 14.57 -6.66
N GLU A 24 8.70 15.67 -5.99
CA GLU A 24 9.40 15.66 -4.71
C GLU A 24 8.49 15.13 -3.59
N THR A 25 7.21 15.51 -3.63
CA THR A 25 6.19 14.98 -2.72
C THR A 25 6.01 13.48 -2.90
N GLU A 26 5.90 12.98 -4.12
CA GLU A 26 5.76 11.54 -4.39
C GLU A 26 6.99 10.75 -3.94
N SER A 27 8.20 11.28 -4.16
CA SER A 27 9.45 10.67 -3.70
C SER A 27 9.50 10.60 -2.18
N SER A 28 9.15 11.70 -1.50
CA SER A 28 9.09 11.78 -0.03
C SER A 28 8.07 10.80 0.56
N LEU A 29 6.92 10.64 -0.10
CA LEU A 29 5.89 9.69 0.31
C LEU A 29 6.37 8.24 0.17
N LYS A 30 7.03 7.89 -0.94
CA LYS A 30 7.59 6.54 -1.15
C LYS A 30 8.65 6.21 -0.11
N GLU A 31 9.57 7.14 0.14
CA GLU A 31 10.63 6.96 1.13
C GLU A 31 10.07 6.84 2.54
N GLY A 32 9.10 7.68 2.90
CA GLY A 32 8.45 7.63 4.21
C GLY A 32 7.66 6.35 4.46
N ILE A 33 6.93 5.85 3.47
CA ILE A 33 6.20 4.57 3.57
C ILE A 33 7.17 3.39 3.66
N ALA A 34 8.22 3.38 2.83
CA ALA A 34 9.22 2.32 2.85
C ALA A 34 10.02 2.30 4.18
N ALA A 35 10.42 3.46 4.70
CA ALA A 35 11.14 3.57 5.97
C ALA A 35 10.35 3.01 7.16
N ALA A 36 9.01 3.06 7.09
CA ALA A 36 8.14 2.57 8.14
C ALA A 36 7.98 1.03 8.14
N LEU A 37 8.32 0.36 7.04
CA LEU A 37 8.09 -1.07 6.84
C LEU A 37 9.40 -1.83 6.67
N THR A 38 9.68 -2.74 7.59
CA THR A 38 10.90 -3.55 7.53
C THR A 38 10.90 -4.46 6.29
N GLY A 39 11.93 -4.29 5.45
CA GLY A 39 12.12 -5.08 4.24
C GLY A 39 11.36 -4.56 3.01
N VAL A 40 10.80 -3.35 3.09
CA VAL A 40 10.21 -2.66 1.94
C VAL A 40 11.20 -1.58 1.48
N GLU A 41 11.53 -1.57 0.20
CA GLU A 41 12.36 -0.53 -0.41
C GLU A 41 11.46 0.53 -1.09
N PRO A 42 11.90 1.79 -1.23
CA PRO A 42 11.11 2.82 -1.92
C PRO A 42 10.67 2.43 -3.34
N GLY A 43 11.48 1.62 -4.04
CA GLY A 43 11.15 1.09 -5.37
C GLY A 43 10.02 0.05 -5.40
N MET A 44 9.64 -0.49 -4.23
CA MET A 44 8.50 -1.41 -4.07
C MET A 44 7.19 -0.65 -3.81
N VAL A 45 7.26 0.67 -3.56
CA VAL A 45 6.09 1.50 -3.26
C VAL A 45 5.71 2.32 -4.50
N VAL A 46 4.47 2.17 -4.93
CA VAL A 46 3.86 2.94 -6.02
C VAL A 46 2.79 3.84 -5.42
N ILE A 47 2.87 5.13 -5.69
CA ILE A 47 1.80 6.07 -5.33
C ILE A 47 0.81 6.07 -6.50
N LEU A 48 -0.42 5.63 -6.23
CA LEU A 48 -1.48 5.53 -7.23
C LEU A 48 -2.18 6.89 -7.43
N GLY A 49 -2.28 7.68 -6.37
CA GLY A 49 -2.91 8.99 -6.42
C GLY A 49 -2.69 9.81 -5.15
N VAL A 50 -2.63 11.13 -5.31
CA VAL A 50 -2.57 12.10 -4.21
C VAL A 50 -3.68 13.12 -4.45
N THR A 51 -4.66 13.18 -3.55
CA THR A 51 -5.85 14.02 -3.69
C THR A 51 -6.06 14.87 -2.45
N VAL A 52 -6.35 16.16 -2.63
CA VAL A 52 -6.75 17.03 -1.51
C VAL A 52 -8.20 16.74 -1.14
N GLU A 53 -8.44 16.30 0.09
CA GLU A 53 -9.77 16.24 0.67
C GLU A 53 -10.20 17.66 1.07
N ARG A 54 -10.90 18.33 0.16
CA ARG A 54 -11.52 19.61 0.48
C ARG A 54 -12.59 19.37 1.55
N ARG A 55 -12.38 19.93 2.74
CA ARG A 55 -13.51 20.21 3.64
C ARG A 55 -14.46 21.13 2.87
N LEU A 56 -15.60 20.59 2.47
CA LEU A 56 -16.78 21.42 2.22
C LEU A 56 -17.15 22.02 3.59
N ALA A 57 -16.45 23.08 3.99
CA ALA A 57 -16.88 23.88 5.10
C ALA A 57 -18.25 24.42 4.72
N GLU A 58 -19.27 24.02 5.51
CA GLU A 58 -20.49 24.78 5.63
C GLU A 58 -20.05 26.23 5.86
N ARG A 59 -20.47 27.10 4.94
CA ARG A 59 -19.87 28.39 4.66
C ARG A 59 -20.16 29.36 5.80
N ASP A 60 -19.43 29.27 6.89
CA ASP A 60 -19.40 30.34 7.88
C ASP A 60 -18.65 31.52 7.25
N GLU A 61 -19.38 32.60 6.98
CA GLU A 61 -18.93 33.81 6.25
C GLU A 61 -17.86 34.65 6.99
N GLU A 62 -17.26 34.06 8.02
CA GLU A 62 -16.41 34.59 9.10
C GLU A 62 -14.90 34.30 9.10
N GLU A 63 -14.13 34.11 8.01
CA GLU A 63 -12.66 34.01 8.19
C GLU A 63 -11.76 34.89 7.28
N PRO A 64 -10.76 35.57 7.88
CA PRO A 64 -9.92 36.57 7.23
C PRO A 64 -8.88 35.93 6.30
N GLN A 65 -8.53 36.68 5.25
CA GLN A 65 -7.42 36.38 4.35
C GLN A 65 -6.12 36.20 5.16
N GLY A 66 -5.58 34.98 5.24
CA GLY A 66 -4.25 34.76 5.83
C GLY A 66 -3.98 33.43 6.53
N ARG A 67 -4.98 32.55 6.69
CA ARG A 67 -4.72 31.19 7.19
C ARG A 67 -4.25 30.29 6.05
N LEU A 68 -3.02 29.77 6.14
CA LEU A 68 -2.60 28.58 5.40
C LEU A 68 -3.63 27.51 5.73
N LEU A 69 -4.47 27.15 4.77
CA LEU A 69 -5.55 26.19 5.00
C LEU A 69 -4.90 24.83 5.17
N SER A 70 -4.59 24.47 6.42
CA SER A 70 -4.25 23.11 6.80
C SER A 70 -5.30 22.18 6.19
N GLY A 71 -4.85 21.29 5.32
CA GLY A 71 -5.74 20.48 4.48
C GLY A 71 -5.42 19.01 4.66
N ASN A 72 -6.45 18.19 4.50
CA ASN A 72 -6.28 16.74 4.44
C ASN A 72 -5.90 16.35 3.02
N VAL A 73 -4.92 15.47 2.89
CA VAL A 73 -4.48 14.89 1.63
C VAL A 73 -4.64 13.38 1.76
N LYS A 74 -5.45 12.81 0.87
CA LYS A 74 -5.58 11.37 0.70
C LYS A 74 -4.51 10.89 -0.27
N VAL A 75 -3.76 9.88 0.13
CA VAL A 75 -2.73 9.24 -0.68
C VAL A 75 -3.10 7.77 -0.81
N GLU A 76 -3.28 7.33 -2.05
CA GLU A 76 -3.54 5.95 -2.41
C GLU A 76 -2.21 5.33 -2.84
N TYR A 77 -1.87 4.18 -2.28
CA TYR A 77 -0.58 3.53 -2.53
C TYR A 77 -0.71 2.03 -2.71
N GLU A 78 0.25 1.48 -3.45
CA GLU A 78 0.44 0.06 -3.66
C GLU A 78 1.85 -0.32 -3.23
N ILE A 79 1.99 -1.41 -2.49
CA ILE A 79 3.30 -2.01 -2.17
C ILE A 79 3.38 -3.34 -2.91
N ASP A 80 4.24 -3.41 -3.91
CA ASP A 80 4.53 -4.63 -4.66
C ASP A 80 5.80 -5.27 -4.12
N VAL A 81 5.63 -6.40 -3.45
CA VAL A 81 6.73 -7.16 -2.86
C VAL A 81 7.03 -8.37 -3.74
N PRO A 82 8.16 -8.37 -4.47
CA PRO A 82 8.54 -9.51 -5.30
C PRO A 82 8.92 -10.70 -4.42
N GLY A 83 8.25 -11.84 -4.63
CA GLY A 83 8.52 -13.09 -3.93
C GLY A 83 7.73 -13.30 -2.64
N GLU A 84 8.37 -13.94 -1.65
CA GLU A 84 7.77 -14.22 -0.35
C GLU A 84 8.02 -13.03 0.59
N PRO A 85 6.96 -12.37 1.09
CA PRO A 85 7.10 -11.19 1.93
C PRO A 85 7.76 -11.58 3.26
N PRO A 86 8.55 -10.69 3.87
CA PRO A 86 9.10 -10.96 5.19
C PRO A 86 7.95 -11.14 6.19
N ALA A 87 8.11 -12.03 7.17
CA ALA A 87 7.06 -12.33 8.15
C ALA A 87 6.58 -11.08 8.94
N SER A 88 7.43 -10.05 9.01
CA SER A 88 7.12 -8.75 9.60
C SER A 88 6.13 -7.93 8.76
N LEU A 89 6.02 -8.18 7.46
CA LEU A 89 5.17 -7.43 6.52
C LEU A 89 3.83 -8.14 6.32
N ASN A 90 2.82 -7.63 7.01
CA ASN A 90 1.44 -8.10 6.95
C ASN A 90 0.45 -6.94 7.12
N ALA A 91 -0.83 -7.17 6.86
CA ALA A 91 -1.86 -6.13 6.94
C ALA A 91 -1.88 -5.38 8.29
N LYS A 92 -1.61 -6.09 9.39
CA LYS A 92 -1.58 -5.50 10.74
C LYS A 92 -0.35 -4.61 10.95
N SER A 93 0.81 -4.97 10.39
CA SER A 93 1.99 -4.10 10.44
C SER A 93 1.75 -2.78 9.69
N ILE A 94 1.03 -2.85 8.56
CA ILE A 94 0.67 -1.69 7.74
C ILE A 94 -0.40 -0.84 8.44
N GLU A 95 -1.37 -1.43 9.13
CA GLU A 95 -2.34 -0.66 9.92
C GLU A 95 -1.68 0.11 11.08
N ASN A 96 -0.64 -0.45 11.69
CA ASN A 96 0.03 0.13 12.86
C ASN A 96 1.22 1.03 12.54
N MET A 97 1.58 1.22 11.26
CA MET A 97 2.80 1.96 10.91
C MET A 97 2.64 3.49 10.94
N GLY A 98 1.45 4.03 11.24
CA GLY A 98 1.16 5.46 11.13
C GLY A 98 2.21 6.37 11.76
N ALA A 99 2.66 6.09 13.00
CA ALA A 99 3.70 6.90 13.64
C ALA A 99 5.04 6.87 12.87
N ALA A 100 5.47 5.68 12.43
CA ALA A 100 6.72 5.51 11.69
C ALA A 100 6.64 6.14 10.28
N VAL A 101 5.49 6.03 9.61
CA VAL A 101 5.25 6.69 8.31
C VAL A 101 5.29 8.19 8.46
N LYS A 102 4.66 8.76 9.49
CA LYS A 102 4.72 10.20 9.74
C LYS A 102 6.15 10.68 9.95
N GLU A 103 6.93 9.96 10.75
CA GLU A 103 8.35 10.30 10.99
C GLU A 103 9.18 10.18 9.71
N GLY A 104 9.00 9.08 8.96
CA GLY A 104 9.69 8.86 7.69
C GLY A 104 9.34 9.93 6.64
N ILE A 105 8.06 10.25 6.45
CA ILE A 105 7.62 11.30 5.52
C ILE A 105 8.21 12.65 5.94
N ASN A 106 8.13 13.01 7.22
CA ASN A 106 8.68 14.29 7.69
C ASN A 106 10.20 14.37 7.51
N HIS A 107 10.91 13.25 7.69
CA HIS A 107 12.34 13.18 7.42
C HIS A 107 12.63 13.41 5.94
N ALA A 108 11.97 12.67 5.04
CA ALA A 108 12.15 12.79 3.60
C ALA A 108 11.76 14.18 3.07
N LEU A 109 10.67 14.78 3.58
CA LEU A 109 10.28 16.14 3.24
C LEU A 109 11.38 17.15 3.59
N VAL A 110 12.05 17.00 4.73
CA VAL A 110 13.18 17.87 5.11
C VAL A 110 14.37 17.65 4.18
N GLU A 111 14.69 16.40 3.83
CA GLU A 111 15.78 16.08 2.89
C GLU A 111 15.54 16.66 1.49
N HIS A 112 14.28 16.70 1.05
CA HIS A 112 13.86 17.30 -0.21
C HIS A 112 13.61 18.82 -0.15
N GLY A 113 13.84 19.49 0.98
CA GLY A 113 13.66 20.94 1.12
C GLY A 113 12.19 21.39 1.14
N LEU A 114 11.29 20.51 1.59
CA LEU A 114 9.85 20.67 1.73
C LEU A 114 9.41 20.79 3.20
N ASP A 115 10.29 21.31 4.06
CA ASP A 115 10.09 21.48 5.51
C ASP A 115 8.82 22.27 5.86
N LYS A 116 8.38 23.15 4.96
CA LYS A 116 7.12 23.91 5.07
C LYS A 116 5.86 23.04 5.03
N PHE A 117 5.94 21.78 4.57
CA PHE A 117 4.81 20.86 4.43
C PHE A 117 4.77 19.77 5.51
N ALA A 118 5.29 20.06 6.70
CA ALA A 118 5.35 19.09 7.80
C ALA A 118 3.98 18.43 8.05
N VAL A 119 3.98 17.09 8.07
CA VAL A 119 2.80 16.28 8.35
C VAL A 119 2.49 16.35 9.84
N GLN A 120 1.30 16.86 10.17
CA GLN A 120 0.83 17.03 11.55
C GLN A 120 0.18 15.74 12.07
N THR A 121 -0.70 15.15 11.28
CA THR A 121 -1.42 13.91 11.61
C THR A 121 -1.43 12.98 10.42
N ILE A 122 -1.45 11.68 10.70
CA ILE A 122 -1.63 10.64 9.70
C ILE A 122 -2.67 9.64 10.21
N ASN A 123 -3.57 9.25 9.34
CA ASN A 123 -4.50 8.15 9.54
C ASN A 123 -4.22 7.12 8.46
N VAL A 124 -3.96 5.87 8.85
CA VAL A 124 -3.70 4.77 7.91
C VAL A 124 -4.91 3.86 7.90
N GLU A 125 -5.48 3.64 6.74
CA GLU A 125 -6.59 2.70 6.59
C GLU A 125 -6.08 1.26 6.47
N PRO A 126 -6.88 0.25 6.91
CA PRO A 126 -6.50 -1.14 6.77
C PRO A 126 -6.28 -1.52 5.30
N PRO A 127 -5.12 -2.09 4.94
CA PRO A 127 -4.83 -2.41 3.54
C PRO A 127 -5.59 -3.64 3.05
N ARG A 128 -5.78 -3.69 1.74
CA ARG A 128 -6.25 -4.88 1.02
C ARG A 128 -5.05 -5.67 0.50
N VAL A 129 -4.98 -6.95 0.84
CA VAL A 129 -3.89 -7.85 0.40
C VAL A 129 -4.37 -8.72 -0.75
N THR A 130 -3.64 -8.68 -1.87
CA THR A 130 -3.88 -9.55 -3.03
C THR A 130 -2.65 -10.43 -3.26
N THR A 131 -2.81 -11.75 -3.10
CA THR A 131 -1.76 -12.71 -3.42
C THR A 131 -1.95 -13.25 -4.83
N VAL A 132 -1.05 -12.88 -5.74
CA VAL A 132 -1.03 -13.40 -7.10
C VAL A 132 -0.19 -14.69 -7.12
N VAL A 133 -0.86 -15.83 -7.25
CA VAL A 133 -0.23 -17.14 -7.40
C VAL A 133 -0.05 -17.44 -8.89
N ILE A 134 1.12 -17.09 -9.44
CA ILE A 134 1.48 -17.53 -10.80
C ILE A 134 1.92 -18.99 -10.71
N ARG A 135 0.99 -19.92 -11.00
CA ARG A 135 1.37 -21.31 -11.26
C ARG A 135 2.05 -21.38 -12.63
N GLN A 136 3.38 -21.37 -12.67
CA GLN A 136 4.08 -21.80 -13.87
C GLN A 136 3.74 -23.26 -14.13
N ILE A 137 2.92 -23.51 -15.15
CA ILE A 137 2.81 -24.84 -15.74
C ILE A 137 4.15 -25.07 -16.46
N VAL A 138 5.06 -25.78 -15.81
CA VAL A 138 6.24 -26.34 -16.47
C VAL A 138 5.70 -27.32 -17.51
N MET A 139 5.64 -26.88 -18.78
CA MET A 139 5.45 -27.79 -19.90
C MET A 139 6.72 -28.63 -20.04
N THR A 140 6.84 -29.64 -19.18
CA THR A 140 7.75 -30.75 -19.40
C THR A 140 7.32 -31.40 -20.71
N LYS A 141 8.22 -31.34 -21.69
CA LYS A 141 8.10 -31.90 -23.04
C LYS A 141 7.88 -33.42 -22.97
N LEU A 142 6.66 -33.83 -22.66
CA LEU A 142 6.17 -35.20 -22.77
C LEU A 142 4.89 -35.11 -23.60
N GLY A 143 5.02 -35.42 -24.89
CA GLY A 143 3.97 -35.25 -25.88
C GLY A 143 2.69 -35.98 -25.48
N LEU A 144 1.65 -35.23 -25.13
CA LEU A 144 0.27 -35.66 -25.00
C LEU A 144 -0.66 -34.51 -25.47
N PRO A 145 -1.82 -34.82 -26.06
CA PRO A 145 -2.59 -33.91 -26.90
C PRO A 145 -3.29 -32.80 -26.09
N GLN A 146 -3.32 -31.60 -26.66
CA GLN A 146 -4.05 -30.43 -26.18
C GLN A 146 -5.56 -30.66 -26.32
N ASP A 147 -6.26 -30.81 -25.21
CA ASP A 147 -7.68 -30.47 -25.10
C ASP A 147 -7.98 -30.16 -23.62
N GLY A 148 -8.35 -28.91 -23.35
CA GLY A 148 -8.81 -28.48 -22.03
C GLY A 148 -8.24 -27.15 -21.59
N LEU A 149 -8.81 -26.05 -22.10
CA LEU A 149 -8.85 -24.79 -21.36
C LEU A 149 -9.43 -25.08 -19.97
N ILE A 150 -8.74 -24.64 -18.91
CA ILE A 150 -9.36 -24.47 -17.60
C ILE A 150 -8.99 -23.09 -17.05
N ASP A 151 -10.07 -22.37 -16.77
CA ASP A 151 -10.19 -21.01 -16.26
C ASP A 151 -9.22 -20.66 -15.11
N ALA A 152 -8.73 -19.42 -15.16
CA ALA A 152 -8.07 -18.78 -14.04
C ALA A 152 -9.10 -18.53 -12.91
N ALA A 153 -9.09 -19.39 -11.89
CA ALA A 153 -9.87 -19.15 -10.68
C ALA A 153 -9.15 -18.14 -9.78
N VAL A 154 -9.63 -16.90 -9.77
CA VAL A 154 -9.31 -15.89 -8.75
C VAL A 154 -9.98 -16.32 -7.44
N THR A 155 -9.21 -16.81 -6.48
CA THR A 155 -9.74 -17.16 -5.15
C THR A 155 -9.52 -16.00 -4.17
N CYS A 156 -10.53 -15.13 -4.04
CA CYS A 156 -10.70 -14.30 -2.85
C CYS A 156 -11.12 -15.20 -1.70
N THR A 157 -10.21 -15.52 -0.78
CA THR A 157 -10.58 -16.21 0.47
C THR A 157 -10.68 -15.18 1.60
N PRO A 158 -11.87 -14.95 2.18
CA PRO A 158 -11.99 -14.17 3.41
C PRO A 158 -11.37 -14.96 4.58
N LEU A 159 -10.65 -14.24 5.45
CA LEU A 159 -9.79 -14.68 6.57
C LEU A 159 -10.44 -15.56 7.68
N TRP A 160 -11.65 -16.10 7.47
CA TRP A 160 -12.50 -16.68 8.51
C TRP A 160 -12.55 -18.22 8.39
N VAL A 161 -11.96 -18.79 7.33
CA VAL A 161 -11.96 -20.22 7.01
C VAL A 161 -10.54 -20.78 7.14
N LEU A 162 -10.00 -20.78 8.35
CA LEU A 162 -8.72 -21.43 8.69
C LEU A 162 -8.89 -22.44 9.82
N SER A 163 -10.05 -23.09 9.89
CA SER A 163 -10.27 -24.28 10.70
C SER A 163 -10.71 -25.42 9.78
N LEU A 164 -9.96 -26.52 9.84
CA LEU A 164 -10.19 -27.81 9.17
C LEU A 164 -9.81 -27.88 7.69
N LEU A 165 -8.56 -28.26 7.42
CA LEU A 165 -8.27 -29.22 6.34
C LEU A 165 -6.97 -29.99 6.65
N SER A 166 -7.09 -31.02 7.49
CA SER A 166 -6.12 -32.13 7.49
C SER A 166 -6.35 -32.94 6.22
N ILE A 167 -5.52 -32.77 5.20
CA ILE A 167 -5.44 -33.71 4.08
C ILE A 167 -4.28 -34.67 4.35
N THR A 168 -4.64 -35.87 4.81
CA THR A 168 -3.77 -37.04 4.85
C THR A 168 -3.49 -37.48 3.41
N VAL A 169 -2.24 -37.36 2.96
CA VAL A 169 -1.79 -37.93 1.67
C VAL A 169 -1.41 -39.41 1.90
N MET A 170 -2.28 -40.33 1.49
CA MET A 170 -1.93 -41.75 1.32
C MET A 170 -1.12 -41.90 0.02
N VAL A 171 0.14 -42.31 0.13
CA VAL A 171 0.97 -42.72 -1.01
C VAL A 171 0.70 -44.20 -1.29
N PHE A 172 0.10 -44.52 -2.45
CA PHE A 172 0.09 -45.86 -3.00
C PHE A 172 1.32 -46.03 -3.90
N ALA A 173 2.26 -46.89 -3.49
CA ALA A 173 3.33 -47.38 -4.34
C ALA A 173 2.82 -48.61 -5.10
N ALA A 174 2.89 -48.59 -6.43
CA ALA A 174 2.74 -49.78 -7.27
C ALA A 174 4.13 -50.14 -7.82
N ALA A 175 4.53 -51.39 -7.57
CA ALA A 175 5.67 -52.07 -8.16
C ALA A 175 5.19 -53.00 -9.28
#